data_AF-A0A7S3EW58-F1
#
_entry.id   AF-A0A7S3EW58-F1
#
_cell.length_a   1.000
_cell.length_b   1.000
_cell.length_c   1.000
_cell.angle_alpha   90.00
_cell.angle_beta   90.00
_cell.angle_gamma   90.00
#
_symmetry.space_group_name_H-M   'P 1'
#
loop_
_entity.id
_entity.type
_entity.pdbx_description
1 polymer ?
#
loop_
_entity_poly.entity_id
_entity_poly.type
_entity_poly.pdbx_seq_one_letter_code
_entity_poly.pdbx_strand_id
1 'polypeptide(L)'
;PIFAAMAALQPDFCHINGDSIYGDNAIEAESSQFWNKGKKYVTPPGESVLPAATDLAGFRLRYQYHLEDPTFASFLANTPVYNTWDDHEITDDWGPAMIAAGKGQLLEDGQRAFFEYWPLTGPPEEPRR
;
A
#
# COMPACT_ATOMS: atom_id res chain seq x y z
N PRO A 1 16.03 5.73 7.56
CA PRO A 1 14.87 5.24 6.77
C PRO A 1 15.02 5.68 5.32
N ILE A 2 14.58 4.89 4.34
CA ILE A 2 14.80 5.16 2.92
C ILE A 2 14.20 6.51 2.49
N PHE A 3 12.97 6.82 2.91
CA PHE A 3 12.29 8.07 2.56
C PHE A 3 12.99 9.33 3.10
N ALA A 4 13.63 9.25 4.27
CA ALA A 4 14.45 10.35 4.79
C ALA A 4 15.71 10.58 3.93
N ALA A 5 16.33 9.51 3.44
CA ALA A 5 17.47 9.61 2.53
C ALA A 5 17.05 10.14 1.15
N MET A 6 15.90 9.71 0.64
CA MET A 6 15.31 10.23 -0.60
C MET A 6 14.98 11.72 -0.48
N ALA A 7 14.35 12.16 0.63
CA ALA A 7 14.03 13.56 0.88
C ALA A 7 15.28 14.46 0.88
N ALA A 8 16.40 13.97 1.41
CA ALA A 8 17.66 14.72 1.46
C ALA A 8 18.25 15.00 0.06
N LEU A 9 17.82 14.28 -0.98
CA LEU A 9 18.22 14.54 -2.36
C LEU A 9 17.46 15.70 -3.00
N GLN A 10 16.43 16.23 -2.31
CA GLN A 10 15.54 17.29 -2.82
C GLN A 10 15.00 17.00 -4.24
N PRO A 11 14.40 15.81 -4.46
CA PRO A 11 13.92 15.44 -5.79
C PRO A 11 12.76 16.34 -6.23
N ASP A 12 12.73 16.69 -7.51
CA ASP A 12 11.59 17.41 -8.10
C ASP A 12 10.31 16.55 -8.10
N PHE A 13 10.47 15.23 -8.21
CA PHE A 13 9.39 14.25 -8.10
C PHE A 13 9.94 12.86 -7.75
N CYS A 14 9.04 11.95 -7.35
CA CYS A 14 9.32 10.53 -7.14
C CYS A 14 8.39 9.67 -8.01
N HIS A 15 8.95 8.65 -8.65
CA HIS A 15 8.17 7.61 -9.32
C HIS A 15 8.07 6.38 -8.42
N ILE A 16 6.86 6.01 -8.03
CA ILE A 16 6.54 4.78 -7.31
C ILE A 16 6.01 3.80 -8.35
N ASN A 17 6.69 2.66 -8.49
CA ASN A 17 6.44 1.68 -9.54
C ASN A 17 5.81 0.41 -8.95
N GLY A 18 4.67 0.57 -8.27
CA GLY A 18 3.98 -0.53 -7.58
C GLY A 18 4.41 -0.75 -6.14
N ASP A 19 3.83 -1.77 -5.52
CA ASP A 19 4.13 -2.26 -4.18
C ASP A 19 4.11 -1.15 -3.10
N SER A 20 3.23 -0.17 -3.31
CA SER A 20 3.00 0.95 -2.39
C SER A 20 2.29 0.52 -1.11
N ILE A 21 1.61 -0.62 -1.16
CA ILE A 21 1.19 -1.42 0.00
C ILE A 21 1.39 -2.90 -0.31
N TYR A 22 1.41 -3.72 0.73
CA TYR A 22 1.27 -5.18 0.64
C TYR A 22 -0.08 -5.58 1.27
N GLY A 23 -1.07 -5.94 0.45
CA GLY A 23 -2.41 -6.32 0.90
C GLY A 23 -2.56 -7.78 1.31
N ASP A 24 -1.66 -8.64 0.85
CA ASP A 24 -1.76 -10.10 0.85
C ASP A 24 -1.30 -10.79 2.15
N ASN A 25 -0.36 -10.18 2.88
CA ASN A 25 0.25 -10.80 4.05
C ASN A 25 -0.13 -10.09 5.35
N ALA A 26 -0.45 -10.86 6.40
CA ALA A 26 -0.64 -10.32 7.74
C ALA A 26 0.65 -9.66 8.27
N ILE A 27 0.50 -8.57 9.03
CA ILE A 27 1.61 -7.90 9.70
C ILE A 27 1.49 -8.18 11.20
N GLU A 28 2.41 -8.99 11.71
CA GLU A 28 2.55 -9.26 13.15
C GLU A 28 3.10 -8.02 13.87
N ALA A 29 2.67 -7.77 15.10
CA ALA A 29 3.15 -6.64 15.92
C ALA A 29 4.67 -6.69 16.17
N GLU A 30 5.28 -7.87 16.07
CA GLU A 30 6.72 -8.06 16.11
C GLU A 30 7.17 -9.01 14.99
N SER A 31 8.12 -8.56 14.17
CA SER A 31 8.59 -9.36 13.05
C SER A 31 9.31 -10.62 13.49
N SER A 32 8.93 -11.75 12.91
CA SER A 32 9.65 -13.02 13.00
C SER A 32 10.64 -13.23 11.84
N GLN A 33 10.60 -12.39 10.81
CA GLN A 33 11.43 -12.54 9.61
C GLN A 33 12.92 -12.24 9.91
N PHE A 34 13.83 -12.98 9.28
CA PHE A 34 15.25 -12.93 9.67
C PHE A 34 15.92 -11.57 9.42
N TRP A 35 15.48 -10.81 8.42
CA TRP A 35 16.08 -9.53 8.03
C TRP A 35 15.65 -8.34 8.89
N ASN A 36 14.63 -8.50 9.74
CA ASN A 36 14.07 -7.45 10.59
C ASN A 36 13.53 -8.02 11.91
N LYS A 37 14.07 -9.16 12.37
CA LYS A 37 13.57 -9.89 13.55
C LYS A 37 13.51 -8.98 14.77
N GLY A 38 12.38 -8.99 15.47
CA GLY A 38 12.15 -8.14 16.65
C GLY A 38 11.75 -6.70 16.33
N LYS A 39 11.67 -6.32 15.04
CA LYS A 39 11.12 -5.02 14.66
C LYS A 39 9.65 -4.97 15.04
N LYS A 40 9.26 -3.92 15.76
CA LYS A 40 7.86 -3.67 16.13
C LYS A 40 7.13 -2.94 15.03
N TYR A 41 5.89 -3.36 14.79
CA TYR A 41 4.98 -2.77 13.83
C TYR A 41 3.74 -2.25 14.53
N VAL A 42 3.07 -1.27 13.92
CA VAL A 42 1.81 -0.77 14.43
C VAL A 42 0.70 -1.75 14.05
N THR A 43 -0.17 -2.06 15.01
CA THR A 43 -1.35 -2.89 14.81
C THR A 43 -2.57 -2.17 15.38
N PRO A 44 -3.80 -2.54 14.97
CA PRO A 44 -5.00 -1.97 15.54
C PRO A 44 -5.01 -2.08 17.08
N PRO A 45 -5.58 -1.10 17.81
CA PRO A 45 -5.61 -1.12 19.27
C PRO A 45 -6.21 -2.42 19.83
N GLY A 46 -5.43 -3.14 20.63
CA GLY A 46 -5.85 -4.41 21.24
C GLY A 46 -5.62 -5.65 20.36
N GLU A 47 -5.06 -5.49 19.17
CA GLU A 47 -4.73 -6.57 18.25
C GLU A 47 -3.19 -6.75 18.17
N SER A 48 -2.74 -8.01 18.06
CA SER A 48 -1.32 -8.33 17.84
C SER A 48 -0.96 -8.51 16.37
N VAL A 49 -1.94 -8.42 15.48
CA VAL A 49 -1.82 -8.70 14.04
C VAL A 49 -2.69 -7.71 13.27
N LEU A 50 -2.17 -7.14 12.18
CA LEU A 50 -2.98 -6.53 11.13
C LEU A 50 -3.22 -7.59 10.06
N PRO A 51 -4.46 -8.10 9.86
CA PRO A 51 -4.74 -9.18 8.92
C PRO A 51 -4.56 -8.74 7.46
N ALA A 52 -4.38 -9.70 6.56
CA ALA A 52 -4.44 -9.48 5.10
C ALA A 52 -5.73 -8.73 4.73
N ALA A 53 -5.64 -7.84 3.74
CA ALA A 53 -6.78 -7.10 3.23
C ALA A 53 -7.65 -8.03 2.37
N THR A 54 -8.90 -8.24 2.79
CA THR A 54 -9.88 -9.07 2.06
C THR A 54 -11.10 -8.28 1.61
N ASP A 55 -11.19 -7.01 1.99
CA ASP A 55 -12.26 -6.07 1.63
C ASP A 55 -11.72 -4.64 1.58
N LEU A 56 -12.56 -3.71 1.12
CA LEU A 56 -12.21 -2.28 1.03
C LEU A 56 -11.73 -1.67 2.36
N ALA A 57 -12.28 -2.08 3.50
CA ALA A 57 -11.87 -1.55 4.80
C ALA A 57 -10.44 -2.01 5.14
N GLY A 58 -10.13 -3.28 4.87
CA GLY A 58 -8.78 -3.84 4.97
C GLY A 58 -7.78 -3.09 4.09
N PHE A 59 -8.12 -2.84 2.82
CA PHE A 59 -7.23 -2.10 1.92
C PHE A 59 -6.99 -0.65 2.37
N ARG A 60 -8.03 0.06 2.81
CA ARG A 60 -7.87 1.40 3.40
C ARG A 60 -6.94 1.40 4.61
N LEU A 61 -7.08 0.40 5.47
CA LEU A 61 -6.21 0.25 6.64
C LEU A 61 -4.75 0.00 6.25
N ARG A 62 -4.48 -0.70 5.14
CA ARG A 62 -3.10 -0.87 4.61
C ARG A 62 -2.46 0.44 4.18
N TYR A 63 -3.20 1.33 3.52
CA TYR A 63 -2.68 2.65 3.18
C TYR A 63 -2.48 3.53 4.41
N GLN A 64 -3.44 3.53 5.34
CA GLN A 64 -3.32 4.27 6.60
C GLN A 64 -2.09 3.83 7.40
N TYR A 65 -1.87 2.53 7.49
CA TYR A 65 -0.71 1.95 8.19
C TYR A 65 0.63 2.51 7.69
N HIS A 66 0.82 2.65 6.37
CA HIS A 66 2.06 3.22 5.83
C HIS A 66 2.21 4.71 6.18
N LEU A 67 1.09 5.46 6.19
CA LEU A 67 1.08 6.88 6.56
C LEU A 67 1.38 7.13 8.05
N GLU A 68 1.37 6.10 8.89
CA GLU A 68 1.83 6.21 10.28
C GLU A 68 3.36 6.29 10.40
N ASP A 69 4.13 5.92 9.36
CA ASP A 69 5.57 6.18 9.32
C ASP A 69 5.80 7.69 9.08
N PRO A 70 6.35 8.43 10.07
CA PRO A 70 6.52 9.88 9.95
C PRO A 70 7.52 10.26 8.84
N THR A 71 8.44 9.38 8.48
CA THR A 71 9.40 9.64 7.38
C THR A 71 8.74 9.49 6.01
N PHE A 72 7.81 8.55 5.86
CA PHE A 72 7.02 8.39 4.64
C PHE A 72 6.02 9.53 4.48
N ALA A 73 5.24 9.83 5.53
CA ALA A 73 4.27 10.92 5.52
C ALA A 73 4.94 12.27 5.22
N SER A 74 6.09 12.56 5.83
CA SER A 74 6.86 13.77 5.55
C SER A 74 7.38 13.82 4.10
N PHE A 75 7.83 12.68 3.55
CA PHE A 75 8.28 12.60 2.16
C PHE A 75 7.15 12.92 1.18
N LEU A 76 5.98 12.27 1.35
CA LEU A 76 4.80 12.52 0.51
C LEU A 76 4.26 13.95 0.62
N ALA A 77 4.38 14.58 1.79
CA ALA A 77 3.94 15.96 1.99
C ALA A 77 4.81 17.00 1.24
N ASN A 78 6.06 16.66 0.90
CA ASN A 78 7.03 17.59 0.34
C ASN A 78 7.51 17.22 -1.07
N THR A 79 7.17 16.03 -1.57
CA THR A 79 7.66 15.52 -2.85
C THR A 79 6.48 15.12 -3.73
N PRO A 80 6.31 15.73 -4.93
CA PRO A 80 5.34 15.26 -5.91
C PRO A 80 5.58 13.78 -6.28
N VAL A 81 4.51 13.01 -6.41
CA VAL A 81 4.59 11.58 -6.75
C VAL A 81 3.86 11.29 -8.06
N TYR A 82 4.52 10.51 -8.92
CA TYR A 82 3.86 9.73 -9.97
C TYR A 82 3.80 8.29 -9.46
N ASN A 83 2.60 7.70 -9.43
CA ASN A 83 2.43 6.36 -8.93
C ASN A 83 1.75 5.47 -9.96
N THR A 84 2.26 4.26 -10.12
CA THR A 84 1.61 3.13 -10.76
C THR A 84 1.44 2.02 -9.71
N TRP A 85 0.36 1.27 -9.79
CA TRP A 85 0.19 0.04 -9.02
C TRP A 85 0.94 -1.14 -9.66
N ASP A 86 1.17 -2.17 -8.86
CA ASP A 86 1.51 -3.55 -9.25
C ASP A 86 0.53 -4.50 -8.52
N ASP A 87 0.87 -5.78 -8.43
CA ASP A 87 0.00 -6.82 -7.89
C ASP A 87 -0.27 -6.70 -6.38
N HIS A 88 0.71 -6.32 -5.56
CA HIS A 88 0.58 -6.25 -4.10
C HIS A 88 -0.40 -5.19 -3.57
N GLU A 89 -0.80 -4.22 -4.40
CA GLU A 89 -1.97 -3.37 -4.12
C GLU A 89 -3.28 -4.17 -3.97
N ILE A 90 -3.34 -5.38 -4.54
CA ILE A 90 -4.47 -6.30 -4.46
C ILE A 90 -4.07 -7.59 -3.74
N THR A 91 -3.19 -8.38 -4.33
CA THR A 91 -2.62 -9.63 -3.81
C THR A 91 -1.43 -10.06 -4.68
N ASP A 92 -0.45 -10.72 -4.08
CA ASP A 92 0.69 -11.34 -4.76
C ASP A 92 0.28 -12.15 -6.01
N ASP A 93 1.05 -12.01 -7.10
CA ASP A 93 0.85 -12.62 -8.41
C ASP A 93 -0.56 -12.35 -9.02
N TRP A 94 -1.08 -11.14 -8.84
CA TRP A 94 -2.38 -10.77 -9.42
C TRP A 94 -2.40 -10.93 -10.94
N GLY A 95 -3.49 -11.50 -11.47
CA GLY A 95 -3.67 -11.66 -12.91
C GLY A 95 -5.05 -12.21 -13.31
N PRO A 96 -5.31 -12.41 -14.62
CA PRO A 96 -6.63 -12.83 -15.13
C PRO A 96 -7.17 -14.12 -14.51
N ALA A 97 -6.29 -15.04 -14.10
CA ALA A 97 -6.68 -16.27 -13.42
C ALA A 97 -7.37 -16.03 -12.07
N MET A 98 -7.00 -14.95 -11.36
CA MET A 98 -7.62 -14.58 -10.08
C MET A 98 -9.07 -14.11 -10.29
N ILE A 99 -9.35 -13.41 -11.38
CA ILE A 99 -10.72 -13.02 -11.77
C ILE A 99 -11.55 -14.29 -12.06
N ALA A 100 -10.99 -15.23 -12.82
CA ALA A 100 -11.64 -16.51 -13.11
C ALA A 100 -11.90 -17.33 -11.83
N ALA A 101 -11.04 -17.19 -10.82
CA ALA A 101 -11.20 -17.78 -9.49
C ALA A 101 -12.19 -17.03 -8.57
N GLY A 102 -12.90 -16.00 -9.07
CA GLY A 102 -13.92 -15.28 -8.33
C GLY A 102 -13.40 -14.12 -7.48
N LYS A 103 -12.14 -13.69 -7.63
CA LYS A 103 -11.56 -12.56 -6.88
C LYS A 103 -11.86 -11.17 -7.48
N GLY A 104 -12.89 -11.06 -8.33
CA GLY A 104 -13.25 -9.79 -8.97
C GLY A 104 -13.54 -8.65 -7.97
N GLN A 105 -14.21 -8.95 -6.85
CA GLN A 105 -14.49 -7.93 -5.83
C GLN A 105 -13.22 -7.47 -5.11
N LEU A 106 -12.23 -8.35 -4.93
CA LEU A 106 -10.95 -7.99 -4.29
C LEU A 106 -10.21 -6.95 -5.13
N LEU A 107 -10.21 -7.11 -6.46
CA LEU A 107 -9.66 -6.12 -7.39
C LEU A 107 -10.36 -4.76 -7.24
N GLU A 108 -11.69 -4.76 -7.29
CA GLU A 108 -12.49 -3.53 -7.20
C GLU A 108 -12.22 -2.77 -5.90
N ASP A 109 -12.12 -3.49 -4.78
CA ASP A 109 -11.87 -2.92 -3.46
C ASP A 109 -10.44 -2.35 -3.35
N GLY A 110 -9.44 -3.10 -3.82
CA GLY A 110 -8.04 -2.66 -3.78
C GLY A 110 -7.77 -1.48 -4.74
N GLN A 111 -8.30 -1.52 -5.96
CA GLN A 111 -8.22 -0.40 -6.90
C GLN A 111 -8.92 0.84 -6.33
N ARG A 112 -10.11 0.67 -5.76
CA ARG A 112 -10.80 1.79 -5.13
C ARG A 112 -9.96 2.42 -4.03
N ALA A 113 -9.36 1.62 -3.15
CA ALA A 113 -8.47 2.14 -2.11
C ALA A 113 -7.24 2.86 -2.71
N PHE A 114 -6.61 2.29 -3.74
CA PHE A 114 -5.48 2.93 -4.43
C PHE A 114 -5.81 4.35 -4.91
N PHE A 115 -6.95 4.54 -5.58
CA PHE A 115 -7.40 5.87 -6.03
C PHE A 115 -7.89 6.80 -4.90
N GLU A 116 -8.25 6.26 -3.72
CA GLU A 116 -8.60 7.07 -2.56
C GLU A 116 -7.36 7.65 -1.84
N TYR A 117 -6.20 6.99 -1.93
CA TYR A 117 -4.98 7.37 -1.21
C TYR A 117 -3.88 7.99 -2.07
N TRP A 118 -3.93 7.81 -3.40
CA TRP A 118 -3.02 8.47 -4.32
C TRP A 118 -3.70 9.63 -5.05
N PRO A 119 -2.97 10.72 -5.36
CA PRO A 119 -3.51 11.89 -6.04
C PRO A 119 -3.66 11.62 -7.56
N LEU A 120 -4.36 10.54 -7.90
CA LEU A 120 -4.57 10.08 -9.27
C LEU A 120 -6.01 10.36 -9.68
N THR A 121 -6.19 10.69 -10.95
CA THR A 121 -7.50 10.79 -11.57
C THR A 121 -7.44 9.98 -12.85
N GLY A 122 -8.23 8.91 -12.92
CA GLY A 122 -8.38 8.18 -14.17
C GLY A 122 -9.13 9.02 -15.21
N PRO A 123 -9.07 8.64 -16.49
CA PRO A 123 -9.89 9.27 -17.53
C PRO A 123 -11.39 9.16 -17.20
N PRO A 124 -12.25 10.11 -17.61
CA PRO A 124 -13.67 10.10 -17.26
C PRO A 124 -14.40 8.79 -17.62
N GLU A 125 -13.99 8.12 -18.70
CA GLU A 125 -14.56 6.87 -19.18
C GLU A 125 -14.16 5.67 -18.31
N GLU A 126 -12.97 5.72 -17.71
CA GLU A 126 -12.39 4.66 -16.89
C GLU A 126 -11.71 5.28 -15.65
N PRO A 127 -12.47 5.85 -14.70
CA PRO A 127 -11.94 6.72 -13.64
C PRO A 127 -11.02 6.01 -12.63
N ARG A 128 -10.94 4.68 -12.70
CA ARG A 128 -10.07 3.82 -11.88
C ARG A 128 -9.03 3.06 -12.71
N ARG A 129 -8.63 3.60 -13.86
CA ARG A 129 -7.61 3.03 -14.75
C ARG A 129 -6.50 4.03 -15.05
#